data_AF-A0A3M1QBJ2-F1
#
_entry.id   AF-A0A3M1QBJ2-F1
#
_cell.length_a   1.000
_cell.length_b   1.000
_cell.length_c   1.000
_cell.angle_alpha   90.00
_cell.angle_beta   90.00
_cell.angle_gamma   90.00
#
_symmetry.space_group_name_H-M   'P 1'
#
loop_
_entity.id
_entity.type
_entity.pdbx_description
1 polymer ?
#
loop_
_entity_poly.entity_id
_entity_poly.type
_entity_poly.pdbx_seq_one_letter_code
_entity_poly.pdbx_strand_id
1 'polypeptide(L)'
;MQTATLWYNLRHPSVQHPLFRYIVHRDERHDEQPIRFVVPALWLIVFLLFVRLLSGRGLSAIFSSIFLASLVIALVSIFIKRLGNGVPLAMQIAATLTALREDRRYDLLCLLPGGEYEANWLVATGCLYRALGYNRLYHLSRHGWARRWAIIGGGGVVMWLIGLSSEAGWMILYIIIVISWSIATFVYLDNVQGMIAACLVGMLVAGCVGNRNDARVWAVALVMTLQVLLYTLIAIVVIALLQIYTTVKVSDTFIALTLPMATTAIVSLLRELLIRILYRSVMTRLAGIQG
;
A
#
# COMPACT_ATOMS: atom_id res chain seq x y z
N MET A 1 -16.03 3.89 4.98
CA MET A 1 -16.74 4.80 4.07
C MET A 1 -15.85 5.95 3.60
N GLN A 2 -15.00 6.54 4.46
CA GLN A 2 -14.13 7.64 4.05
C GLN A 2 -13.07 7.26 3.01
N THR A 3 -12.42 6.09 3.12
CA THR A 3 -11.41 5.66 2.12
C THR A 3 -11.98 5.57 0.71
N ALA A 4 -13.22 5.10 0.55
CA ALA A 4 -13.84 4.97 -0.77
C ALA A 4 -14.07 6.34 -1.43
N THR A 5 -14.56 7.33 -0.66
CA THR A 5 -14.75 8.70 -1.14
C THR A 5 -13.42 9.37 -1.47
N LEU A 6 -12.42 9.26 -0.60
CA LEU A 6 -11.08 9.81 -0.84
C LEU A 6 -10.44 9.16 -2.07
N TRP A 7 -10.56 7.84 -2.21
CA TRP A 7 -10.06 7.11 -3.38
C TRP A 7 -10.77 7.53 -4.67
N TYR A 8 -12.08 7.72 -4.61
CA TYR A 8 -12.86 8.20 -5.76
C TYR A 8 -12.39 9.57 -6.22
N ASN A 9 -12.22 10.52 -5.29
CA ASN A 9 -11.73 11.86 -5.58
C ASN A 9 -10.28 11.86 -6.08
N LEU A 10 -9.45 10.95 -5.57
CA LEU A 10 -8.08 10.76 -6.03
C LEU A 10 -8.03 10.22 -7.47
N ARG A 11 -8.97 9.34 -7.83
CA ARG A 11 -9.08 8.76 -9.19
C ARG A 11 -9.69 9.70 -10.21
N HIS A 12 -10.57 10.60 -9.80
CA HIS A 12 -11.25 11.54 -10.69
C HIS A 12 -10.85 12.97 -10.31
N PRO A 13 -9.57 13.36 -10.51
CA PRO A 13 -9.16 14.73 -10.23
C PRO A 13 -9.88 15.69 -11.18
N SER A 14 -10.02 16.94 -10.77
CA SER A 14 -10.51 18.01 -11.64
C SER A 14 -9.44 18.39 -12.67
N VAL A 15 -9.34 17.59 -13.75
CA VAL A 15 -8.33 17.76 -14.83
C VAL A 15 -8.40 19.14 -15.52
N GLN A 16 -9.55 19.80 -15.42
CA GLN A 16 -9.75 21.15 -15.94
C GLN A 16 -9.21 22.25 -15.01
N HIS A 17 -8.93 21.93 -13.74
CA HIS A 17 -8.47 22.91 -12.77
C HIS A 17 -7.03 23.37 -13.09
N PRO A 18 -6.78 24.69 -13.21
CA PRO A 18 -5.48 25.22 -13.63
C PRO A 18 -4.36 24.85 -12.66
N LEU A 19 -4.63 24.83 -11.34
CA LEU A 19 -3.66 24.37 -10.33
C LEU A 19 -3.22 22.92 -10.55
N PHE A 20 -4.17 22.02 -10.82
CA PHE A 20 -3.85 20.61 -11.08
C PHE A 20 -2.95 20.49 -12.32
N ARG A 21 -3.30 21.18 -13.41
CA ARG A 21 -2.48 21.21 -14.63
C ARG A 21 -1.09 21.76 -14.38
N TYR A 22 -0.98 22.86 -13.61
CA TYR A 22 0.29 23.46 -13.24
C TYR A 22 1.18 22.47 -12.48
N ILE A 23 0.65 21.77 -11.47
CA ILE A 23 1.43 20.80 -10.68
C ILE A 23 1.85 19.59 -11.51
N VAL A 24 0.95 19.06 -12.37
CA VAL A 24 1.24 17.90 -13.21
C VAL A 24 2.33 18.20 -14.25
N HIS A 25 2.32 19.40 -14.85
CA HIS A 25 3.29 19.80 -15.88
C HIS A 25 4.53 20.49 -15.31
N ARG A 26 4.62 20.67 -13.98
CA ARG A 26 5.80 21.28 -13.36
C ARG A 26 6.99 20.36 -13.56
N ASP A 27 7.87 20.79 -14.47
CA ASP A 27 9.08 20.10 -14.93
C ASP A 27 10.15 20.13 -13.83
N GLU A 28 9.92 19.36 -12.77
CA GLU A 28 10.99 19.00 -11.85
C GLU A 28 11.64 17.75 -12.43
N ARG A 29 12.91 17.89 -12.85
CA ARG A 29 13.80 16.78 -13.17
C ARG A 29 13.85 15.85 -11.95
N HIS A 30 12.96 14.88 -11.91
CA HIS A 30 13.03 13.80 -10.95
C HIS A 30 14.18 12.91 -11.39
N ASP A 31 15.34 13.12 -10.77
CA ASP A 31 16.39 12.11 -10.69
C ASP A 31 15.71 10.78 -10.30
N GLU A 32 15.70 9.87 -11.26
CA GLU A 32 15.03 8.58 -11.15
C GLU A 32 15.69 7.73 -10.05
N GLN A 33 15.07 7.80 -8.88
CA GLN A 33 15.03 6.88 -7.74
C GLN A 33 16.16 5.80 -7.54
N PRO A 34 16.71 5.70 -6.31
CA PRO A 34 17.75 4.76 -5.88
C PRO A 34 17.31 3.28 -5.68
N ILE A 35 16.15 2.85 -6.19
CA ILE A 35 15.57 1.53 -5.86
C ILE A 35 16.32 0.35 -6.55
N ARG A 36 17.25 0.62 -7.48
CA ARG A 36 18.02 -0.43 -8.18
C ARG A 36 18.80 -1.36 -7.24
N PHE A 37 19.17 -0.92 -6.03
CA PHE A 37 19.98 -1.73 -5.10
C PHE A 37 19.18 -2.67 -4.19
N VAL A 38 17.87 -2.48 -4.02
CA VAL A 38 17.05 -3.33 -3.13
C VAL A 38 16.67 -4.66 -3.80
N VAL A 39 16.54 -4.65 -5.13
CA VAL A 39 16.21 -5.83 -5.94
C VAL A 39 17.26 -6.95 -5.85
N PRO A 40 18.59 -6.69 -5.98
CA PRO A 40 19.60 -7.75 -5.90
C PRO A 40 19.75 -8.38 -4.50
N ALA A 41 19.61 -7.60 -3.41
CA ALA A 41 19.67 -8.13 -2.05
C ALA A 41 18.53 -9.14 -1.77
N LEU A 42 17.37 -8.93 -2.40
CA LEU A 42 16.22 -9.83 -2.28
C LEU A 42 16.41 -11.12 -3.06
N TRP A 43 16.99 -11.03 -4.27
CA TRP A 43 17.38 -12.22 -5.04
C TRP A 43 18.39 -13.08 -4.30
N LEU A 44 19.29 -12.48 -3.50
CA LEU A 44 20.22 -13.22 -2.64
C LEU A 44 19.48 -14.05 -1.57
N ILE A 45 18.47 -13.48 -0.89
CA ILE A 45 17.67 -14.20 0.12
C ILE A 45 16.90 -15.37 -0.52
N VAL A 46 16.35 -15.15 -1.71
CA VAL A 46 15.66 -16.19 -2.50
C VAL A 46 16.62 -17.30 -2.88
N PHE A 47 17.81 -16.94 -3.35
CA PHE A 47 18.86 -17.87 -3.72
C PHE A 47 19.31 -18.71 -2.51
N LEU A 48 19.51 -18.09 -1.35
CA LEU A 48 19.90 -18.79 -0.12
C LEU A 48 18.82 -19.75 0.39
N LEU A 49 17.53 -19.38 0.27
CA LEU A 49 16.41 -20.28 0.56
C LEU A 49 16.38 -21.46 -0.42
N PHE A 50 16.58 -21.21 -1.71
CA PHE A 50 16.62 -22.22 -2.77
C PHE A 50 17.79 -23.22 -2.59
N VAL A 51 18.98 -22.73 -2.22
CA VAL A 51 20.16 -23.57 -1.93
C VAL A 51 19.94 -24.45 -0.70
N ARG A 52 19.29 -23.93 0.35
CA ARG A 52 18.93 -24.71 1.55
C ARG A 52 17.85 -25.76 1.28
N LEU A 53 17.19 -25.70 0.13
CA LEU A 53 16.10 -26.58 -0.30
C LEU A 53 16.53 -27.74 -1.19
N LEU A 54 17.60 -27.56 -1.96
CA LEU A 54 18.23 -28.63 -2.75
C LEU A 54 18.88 -29.73 -1.90
N SER A 55 19.04 -29.52 -0.59
CA SER A 55 19.75 -30.44 0.32
C SER A 55 18.94 -31.63 0.86
N GLY A 56 17.76 -31.97 0.29
CA GLY A 56 17.33 -33.37 0.24
C GLY A 56 15.98 -33.77 0.86
N ARG A 57 14.84 -33.33 0.29
CA ARG A 57 13.52 -33.98 0.50
C ARG A 57 12.74 -34.05 -0.83
N GLY A 58 11.91 -35.09 -0.99
CA GLY A 58 11.25 -35.49 -2.25
C GLY A 58 10.38 -34.43 -2.95
N LEU A 59 9.81 -34.78 -4.11
CA LEU A 59 9.12 -33.86 -5.03
C LEU A 59 8.02 -32.99 -4.37
N SER A 60 7.27 -33.50 -3.40
CA SER A 60 6.26 -32.72 -2.66
C SER A 60 6.86 -31.62 -1.77
N ALA A 61 8.07 -31.83 -1.24
CA ALA A 61 8.82 -30.81 -0.52
C ALA A 61 9.32 -29.71 -1.49
N ILE A 62 9.70 -30.09 -2.70
CA ILE A 62 10.11 -29.14 -3.75
C ILE A 62 8.93 -28.23 -4.12
N PHE A 63 7.74 -28.76 -4.42
CA PHE A 63 6.58 -27.93 -4.77
C PHE A 63 6.09 -27.03 -3.62
N SER A 64 5.98 -27.56 -2.40
CA SER A 64 5.57 -26.75 -1.24
C SER A 64 6.57 -25.62 -0.95
N SER A 65 7.86 -25.87 -1.21
CA SER A 65 8.90 -24.88 -1.03
C SER A 65 8.94 -23.79 -2.10
N ILE A 66 8.68 -24.14 -3.37
CA ILE A 66 8.54 -23.16 -4.45
C ILE A 66 7.35 -22.24 -4.15
N PHE A 67 6.25 -22.81 -3.66
CA PHE A 67 5.10 -22.05 -3.23
C PHE A 67 5.45 -21.10 -2.07
N LEU A 68 6.09 -21.59 -1.01
CA LEU A 68 6.51 -20.77 0.13
C LEU A 68 7.50 -19.65 -0.29
N ALA A 69 8.50 -19.97 -1.11
CA ALA A 69 9.44 -18.99 -1.64
C ALA A 69 8.73 -17.94 -2.50
N SER A 70 7.82 -18.35 -3.37
CA SER A 70 7.02 -17.42 -4.19
C SER A 70 6.14 -16.51 -3.33
N LEU A 71 5.59 -17.02 -2.23
CA LEU A 71 4.79 -16.27 -1.27
C LEU A 71 5.66 -15.24 -0.54
N VAL A 72 6.83 -15.64 -0.05
CA VAL A 72 7.79 -14.73 0.62
C VAL A 72 8.26 -13.65 -0.35
N ILE A 73 8.63 -14.00 -1.58
CA ILE A 73 9.00 -13.04 -2.63
C ILE A 73 7.86 -12.07 -2.91
N ALA A 74 6.64 -12.57 -3.03
CA ALA A 74 5.46 -11.73 -3.22
C ALA A 74 5.34 -10.74 -2.05
N LEU A 75 5.37 -11.22 -0.81
CA LEU A 75 5.25 -10.39 0.40
C LEU A 75 6.35 -9.33 0.51
N VAL A 76 7.61 -9.70 0.30
CA VAL A 76 8.73 -8.74 0.36
C VAL A 76 8.64 -7.75 -0.82
N SER A 77 8.26 -8.21 -2.01
CA SER A 77 8.06 -7.31 -3.16
C SER A 77 6.90 -6.33 -2.95
N ILE A 78 5.85 -6.75 -2.23
CA ILE A 78 4.73 -5.87 -1.82
C ILE A 78 5.25 -4.84 -0.83
N PHE A 79 6.03 -5.26 0.18
CA PHE A 79 6.61 -4.36 1.18
C PHE A 79 7.53 -3.31 0.55
N ILE A 80 8.41 -3.72 -0.39
CA ILE A 80 9.31 -2.80 -1.09
C ILE A 80 8.55 -1.87 -2.02
N LYS A 81 7.56 -2.36 -2.77
CA LYS A 81 6.72 -1.50 -3.61
C LYS A 81 5.94 -0.49 -2.78
N ARG A 82 5.53 -0.87 -1.56
CA ARG A 82 4.84 0.02 -0.63
C ARG A 82 5.75 1.17 -0.20
N LEU A 83 6.96 0.87 0.27
CA LEU A 83 7.95 1.88 0.63
C LEU A 83 8.34 2.75 -0.57
N GLY A 84 8.56 2.11 -1.72
CA GLY A 84 8.98 2.76 -2.95
C GLY A 84 7.96 3.74 -3.52
N ASN A 85 6.66 3.50 -3.32
CA ASN A 85 5.62 4.40 -3.86
C ASN A 85 5.11 5.41 -2.81
N GLY A 86 4.92 4.99 -1.56
CA GLY A 86 4.29 5.83 -0.54
C GLY A 86 5.20 6.92 0.01
N VAL A 87 6.46 6.58 0.31
CA VAL A 87 7.40 7.52 0.92
C VAL A 87 7.79 8.64 -0.04
N PRO A 88 8.22 8.37 -1.30
CA PRO A 88 8.56 9.43 -2.22
C PRO A 88 7.36 10.31 -2.57
N LEU A 89 6.16 9.74 -2.63
CA LEU A 89 4.93 10.51 -2.84
C LEU A 89 4.68 11.49 -1.68
N ALA A 90 4.72 11.01 -0.43
CA ALA A 90 4.52 11.86 0.74
C ALA A 90 5.57 12.98 0.81
N MET A 91 6.85 12.67 0.54
CA MET A 91 7.93 13.65 0.46
C MET A 91 7.68 14.70 -0.63
N GLN A 92 7.25 14.28 -1.81
CA GLN A 92 6.98 15.19 -2.93
C GLN A 92 5.83 16.12 -2.62
N ILE A 93 4.74 15.61 -2.04
CA ILE A 93 3.59 16.41 -1.65
C ILE A 93 4.01 17.43 -0.59
N ALA A 94 4.69 16.98 0.47
CA ALA A 94 5.18 17.86 1.52
C ALA A 94 6.08 18.97 0.97
N ALA A 95 7.10 18.59 0.17
CA ALA A 95 8.04 19.54 -0.40
C ALA A 95 7.39 20.51 -1.40
N THR A 96 6.36 20.09 -2.12
CA THR A 96 5.67 20.95 -3.09
C THR A 96 4.79 21.97 -2.38
N LEU A 97 4.05 21.55 -1.36
CA LEU A 97 3.22 22.43 -0.54
C LEU A 97 4.06 23.43 0.25
N THR A 98 5.15 22.98 0.87
CA THR A 98 6.07 23.88 1.59
C THR A 98 6.73 24.88 0.63
N ALA A 99 7.14 24.46 -0.58
CA ALA A 99 7.66 25.40 -1.57
C ALA A 99 6.62 26.45 -1.99
N LEU A 100 5.34 26.08 -2.14
CA LEU A 100 4.27 27.05 -2.43
C LEU A 100 4.07 28.06 -1.30
N ARG A 101 4.31 27.66 -0.04
CA ARG A 101 4.28 28.53 1.14
C ARG A 101 5.49 29.47 1.19
N GLU A 102 6.69 28.94 0.96
CA GLU A 102 7.93 29.72 0.85
C GLU A 102 7.79 30.81 -0.23
N ASP A 103 7.17 30.48 -1.36
CA ASP A 103 6.90 31.40 -2.47
C ASP A 103 5.74 32.40 -2.21
N ARG A 104 5.09 32.34 -1.03
CA ARG A 104 3.86 33.10 -0.68
C ARG A 104 2.69 32.94 -1.66
N ARG A 105 2.73 31.90 -2.51
CA ARG A 105 1.64 31.57 -3.44
C ARG A 105 0.53 30.80 -2.74
N TYR A 106 0.84 30.14 -1.63
CA TYR A 106 -0.10 29.35 -0.86
C TYR A 106 -1.30 30.17 -0.37
N ASP A 107 -1.08 31.40 0.10
CA ASP A 107 -2.15 32.27 0.59
C ASP A 107 -3.19 32.58 -0.50
N LEU A 108 -2.74 32.72 -1.75
CA LEU A 108 -3.63 32.87 -2.91
C LEU A 108 -4.43 31.59 -3.20
N LEU A 109 -3.84 30.41 -2.95
CA LEU A 109 -4.54 29.14 -3.12
C LEU A 109 -5.61 28.93 -2.04
N CYS A 110 -5.42 29.47 -0.84
CA CYS A 110 -6.42 29.42 0.23
C CYS A 110 -7.69 30.22 -0.11
N LEU A 111 -7.63 31.15 -1.08
CA LEU A 111 -8.78 31.92 -1.56
C LEU A 111 -9.65 31.17 -2.59
N LEU A 112 -9.26 29.94 -2.99
CA LEU A 112 -10.10 29.10 -3.84
C LEU A 112 -11.43 28.81 -3.14
N PRO A 113 -12.56 28.67 -3.88
CA PRO A 113 -13.89 28.48 -3.29
C PRO A 113 -14.00 27.20 -2.44
N GLY A 114 -13.15 26.20 -2.71
CA GLY A 114 -13.03 24.98 -1.91
C GLY A 114 -12.21 25.10 -0.63
N GLY A 115 -11.64 26.27 -0.38
CA GLY A 115 -10.74 26.54 0.73
C GLY A 115 -9.39 25.82 0.64
N GLU A 116 -8.66 25.88 1.75
CA GLU A 116 -7.30 25.34 1.87
C GLU A 116 -7.24 23.82 1.66
N TYR A 117 -8.28 23.08 2.08
CA TYR A 117 -8.32 21.63 1.91
C TYR A 117 -8.38 21.23 0.43
N GLU A 118 -9.24 21.86 -0.37
CA GLU A 118 -9.33 21.55 -1.80
C GLU A 118 -8.02 21.87 -2.51
N ALA A 119 -7.41 23.02 -2.22
CA ALA A 119 -6.10 23.40 -2.76
C ALA A 119 -5.03 22.34 -2.46
N ASN A 120 -4.93 21.91 -1.19
CA ASN A 120 -3.98 20.88 -0.77
C ASN A 120 -4.24 19.53 -1.45
N TRP A 121 -5.51 19.15 -1.55
CA TRP A 121 -5.93 17.94 -2.23
C TRP A 121 -5.60 17.96 -3.73
N LEU A 122 -5.78 19.10 -4.40
CA LEU A 122 -5.43 19.29 -5.81
C LEU A 122 -3.92 19.20 -6.06
N VAL A 123 -3.12 19.76 -5.16
CA VAL A 123 -1.66 19.64 -5.25
C VAL A 123 -1.24 18.18 -5.04
N ALA A 124 -1.78 17.51 -4.03
CA ALA A 124 -1.45 16.11 -3.74
C ALA A 124 -1.83 15.16 -4.88
N THR A 125 -3.03 15.33 -5.45
CA THR A 125 -3.47 14.55 -6.61
C THR A 125 -2.61 14.86 -7.84
N GLY A 126 -2.24 16.12 -8.07
CA GLY A 126 -1.29 16.49 -9.13
C GLY A 126 0.06 15.79 -8.97
N CYS A 127 0.62 15.78 -7.76
CA CYS A 127 1.87 15.08 -7.44
C CYS A 127 1.75 13.57 -7.66
N LEU A 128 0.62 12.95 -7.28
CA LEU A 128 0.38 11.53 -7.48
C LEU A 128 0.35 11.17 -8.98
N TYR A 129 -0.39 11.94 -9.78
CA TYR A 129 -0.50 11.72 -11.22
C TYR A 129 0.85 11.92 -11.92
N ARG A 130 1.64 12.89 -11.45
CA ARG A 130 3.02 13.10 -11.90
C ARG A 130 3.92 11.91 -11.55
N ALA A 131 3.89 11.45 -10.30
CA ALA A 131 4.77 10.39 -9.80
C ALA A 131 4.49 9.02 -10.43
N LEU A 132 3.21 8.69 -10.66
CA LEU A 132 2.83 7.42 -11.26
C LEU A 132 2.75 7.49 -12.78
N GLY A 133 2.47 8.66 -13.36
CA GLY A 133 2.10 8.82 -14.76
C GLY A 133 0.64 8.41 -15.00
N TYR A 134 -0.10 9.22 -15.75
CA TYR A 134 -1.55 9.04 -16.01
C TYR A 134 -1.90 7.61 -16.47
N ASN A 135 -1.16 7.09 -17.45
CA ASN A 135 -1.38 5.75 -17.99
C ASN A 135 -1.05 4.64 -16.99
N ARG A 136 0.00 4.81 -16.16
CA ARG A 136 0.39 3.76 -15.21
C ARG A 136 -0.62 3.68 -14.06
N LEU A 137 -1.17 4.81 -13.61
CA LEU A 137 -2.21 4.87 -12.57
C LEU A 137 -3.48 4.18 -13.07
N TYR A 138 -3.88 4.43 -14.32
CA TYR A 138 -5.00 3.76 -14.99
C TYR A 138 -4.76 2.25 -15.20
N HIS A 139 -3.57 1.86 -15.67
CA HIS A 139 -3.20 0.46 -15.90
C HIS A 139 -3.02 -0.33 -14.60
N LEU A 140 -2.43 0.25 -13.54
CA LEU A 140 -2.35 -0.38 -12.21
C LEU A 140 -3.74 -0.74 -11.71
N SER A 141 -4.70 0.12 -11.99
CA SER A 141 -6.08 0.07 -11.53
C SER A 141 -6.94 -0.98 -12.25
N ARG A 142 -6.78 -1.13 -13.57
CA ARG A 142 -7.70 -1.95 -14.38
C ARG A 142 -7.09 -3.24 -14.90
N HIS A 143 -5.91 -3.17 -15.51
CA HIS A 143 -5.29 -4.33 -16.18
C HIS A 143 -4.28 -5.07 -15.28
N GLY A 144 -3.60 -4.34 -14.38
CA GLY A 144 -2.65 -4.93 -13.44
C GLY A 144 -3.31 -5.91 -12.48
N TRP A 145 -4.55 -5.64 -12.05
CA TRP A 145 -5.30 -6.53 -11.18
C TRP A 145 -5.79 -7.77 -11.91
N ALA A 146 -6.44 -7.62 -13.06
CA ALA A 146 -6.88 -8.77 -13.87
C ALA A 146 -5.72 -9.73 -14.18
N ARG A 147 -4.53 -9.21 -14.50
CA ARG A 147 -3.34 -10.04 -14.72
C ARG A 147 -2.87 -10.76 -13.46
N ARG A 148 -2.85 -10.09 -12.31
CA ARG A 148 -2.47 -10.73 -11.02
C ARG A 148 -3.48 -11.81 -10.63
N TRP A 149 -4.76 -11.54 -10.82
CA TRP A 149 -5.85 -12.49 -10.61
C TRP A 149 -5.76 -13.69 -11.55
N ALA A 150 -5.41 -13.48 -12.83
CA ALA A 150 -5.22 -14.55 -13.79
C ALA A 150 -4.03 -15.46 -13.42
N ILE A 151 -2.93 -14.90 -12.90
CA ILE A 151 -1.77 -15.68 -12.47
C ILE A 151 -2.11 -16.51 -11.22
N ILE A 152 -2.74 -15.88 -10.23
CA ILE A 152 -3.10 -16.53 -8.96
C ILE A 152 -4.19 -17.58 -9.18
N GLY A 153 -5.27 -17.22 -9.89
CA GLY A 153 -6.37 -18.13 -10.22
C GLY A 153 -5.93 -19.24 -11.17
N GLY A 154 -5.12 -18.92 -12.19
CA GLY A 154 -4.56 -19.91 -13.11
C GLY A 154 -3.65 -20.93 -12.42
N GLY A 155 -2.82 -20.49 -11.47
CA GLY A 155 -2.00 -21.39 -10.65
C GLY A 155 -2.84 -22.35 -9.80
N GLY A 156 -3.93 -21.86 -9.21
CA GLY A 156 -4.88 -22.70 -8.46
C GLY A 156 -5.58 -23.75 -9.34
N VAL A 157 -5.96 -23.38 -10.56
CA VAL A 157 -6.56 -24.31 -11.54
C VAL A 157 -5.56 -25.36 -12.00
N VAL A 158 -4.29 -25.01 -12.24
CA VAL A 158 -3.25 -25.99 -12.61
C VAL A 158 -3.01 -26.98 -11.47
N MET A 159 -2.93 -26.51 -10.22
CA MET A 159 -2.80 -27.40 -9.07
C MET A 159 -4.01 -28.33 -8.88
N TRP A 160 -5.22 -27.83 -9.16
CA TRP A 160 -6.43 -28.65 -9.16
C TRP A 160 -6.39 -29.75 -10.21
N LEU A 161 -5.99 -29.41 -11.45
CA LEU A 161 -5.90 -30.36 -12.56
C LEU A 161 -4.88 -31.48 -12.27
N ILE A 162 -3.87 -31.22 -11.44
CA ILE A 162 -2.87 -32.23 -11.06
C ILE A 162 -3.37 -33.13 -9.91
N GLY A 163 -4.30 -32.64 -9.07
CA GLY A 163 -4.84 -33.36 -7.91
C GLY A 163 -6.14 -34.14 -8.15
N LEU A 164 -6.55 -34.31 -9.42
CA LEU A 164 -7.83 -34.88 -9.83
C LEU A 164 -8.02 -36.33 -9.37
N SER A 165 -8.60 -36.53 -8.17
CA SER A 165 -9.46 -37.69 -7.82
C SER A 165 -9.72 -37.87 -6.31
N SER A 166 -9.04 -37.13 -5.42
CA SER A 166 -9.24 -37.31 -3.96
C SER A 166 -10.10 -36.21 -3.32
N GLU A 167 -10.89 -36.56 -2.30
CA GLU A 167 -11.63 -35.59 -1.47
C GLU A 167 -10.69 -34.54 -0.84
N ALA A 168 -9.47 -34.95 -0.50
CA ALA A 168 -8.42 -34.04 -0.02
C ALA A 168 -8.02 -32.97 -1.06
N GLY A 169 -8.09 -33.29 -2.35
CA GLY A 169 -7.76 -32.35 -3.43
C GLY A 169 -8.71 -31.15 -3.48
N TRP A 170 -10.01 -31.36 -3.27
CA TRP A 170 -11.01 -30.29 -3.24
C TRP A 170 -10.80 -29.33 -2.07
N MET A 171 -10.48 -29.88 -0.91
CA MET A 171 -10.19 -29.11 0.30
C MET A 171 -8.94 -28.24 0.15
N ILE A 172 -7.86 -28.79 -0.44
CA ILE A 172 -6.62 -28.05 -0.72
C ILE A 172 -6.88 -26.92 -1.72
N LEU A 173 -7.62 -27.17 -2.80
CA LEU A 173 -8.02 -26.12 -3.75
C LEU A 173 -8.76 -25.00 -3.03
N TYR A 174 -9.74 -25.34 -2.19
CA TYR A 174 -10.53 -24.34 -1.47
C TYR A 174 -9.63 -23.45 -0.58
N ILE A 175 -8.69 -24.04 0.17
CA ILE A 175 -7.70 -23.30 0.96
C ILE A 175 -6.85 -22.38 0.08
N ILE A 176 -6.35 -22.88 -1.06
CA ILE A 176 -5.54 -22.09 -1.99
C ILE A 176 -6.33 -20.89 -2.51
N ILE A 177 -7.59 -21.07 -2.90
CA ILE A 177 -8.46 -20.00 -3.39
C ILE A 177 -8.69 -18.95 -2.30
N VAL A 178 -8.99 -19.36 -1.07
CA VAL A 178 -9.25 -18.43 0.05
C VAL A 178 -7.99 -17.63 0.41
N ILE A 179 -6.83 -18.28 0.49
CA ILE A 179 -5.54 -17.61 0.75
C ILE A 179 -5.21 -16.63 -0.38
N SER A 180 -5.35 -17.09 -1.62
CA SER A 180 -5.13 -16.30 -2.83
C SER A 180 -5.98 -15.04 -2.86
N TRP A 181 -7.27 -15.18 -2.57
CA TRP A 181 -8.19 -14.06 -2.50
C TRP A 181 -7.86 -13.11 -1.36
N SER A 182 -7.53 -13.64 -0.18
CA SER A 182 -7.12 -12.85 0.98
C SER A 182 -5.88 -12.00 0.67
N ILE A 183 -4.86 -12.61 0.05
CA ILE A 183 -3.66 -11.90 -0.40
C ILE A 183 -4.01 -10.83 -1.43
N ALA A 184 -4.79 -11.15 -2.47
CA ALA A 184 -5.15 -10.19 -3.49
C ALA A 184 -5.89 -8.98 -2.91
N THR A 185 -6.84 -9.22 -2.00
CA THR A 185 -7.59 -8.19 -1.28
C THR A 185 -6.67 -7.35 -0.41
N PHE A 186 -5.77 -7.99 0.33
CA PHE A 186 -4.76 -7.30 1.14
C PHE A 186 -3.88 -6.39 0.29
N VAL A 187 -3.34 -6.86 -0.84
CA VAL A 187 -2.50 -6.04 -1.73
C VAL A 187 -3.30 -4.87 -2.30
N TYR A 188 -4.59 -5.08 -2.61
CA TYR A 188 -5.43 -4.02 -3.16
C TYR A 188 -5.65 -2.91 -2.14
N LEU A 189 -6.11 -3.30 -0.96
CA LEU A 189 -6.37 -2.38 0.14
C LEU A 189 -5.08 -1.67 0.58
N ASP A 190 -3.96 -2.39 0.68
CA ASP A 190 -2.66 -1.83 1.06
C ASP A 190 -2.20 -0.74 0.08
N ASN A 191 -2.34 -0.97 -1.24
CA ASN A 191 -1.97 0.03 -2.24
C ASN A 191 -2.87 1.27 -2.17
N VAL A 192 -4.20 1.07 -2.15
CA VAL A 192 -5.17 2.18 -2.14
C VAL A 192 -5.05 2.99 -0.85
N GLN A 193 -5.10 2.33 0.30
CA GLN A 193 -5.01 2.98 1.61
C GLN A 193 -3.62 3.58 1.83
N GLY A 194 -2.55 2.95 1.33
CA GLY A 194 -1.19 3.46 1.41
C GLY A 194 -0.99 4.76 0.63
N MET A 195 -1.54 4.87 -0.59
CA MET A 195 -1.49 6.12 -1.37
C MET A 195 -2.25 7.27 -0.71
N ILE A 196 -3.45 6.97 -0.19
CA ILE A 196 -4.26 7.98 0.53
C ILE A 196 -3.53 8.43 1.80
N ALA A 197 -3.01 7.49 2.58
CA ALA A 197 -2.23 7.81 3.78
C ALA A 197 -0.98 8.66 3.45
N ALA A 198 -0.26 8.34 2.38
CA ALA A 198 0.89 9.12 1.93
C ALA A 198 0.49 10.56 1.54
N CYS A 199 -0.65 10.74 0.86
CA CYS A 199 -1.17 12.08 0.54
C CYS A 199 -1.50 12.88 1.80
N LEU A 200 -2.23 12.26 2.74
CA LEU A 200 -2.61 12.91 4.00
C LEU A 200 -1.39 13.26 4.86
N VAL A 201 -0.40 12.35 4.94
CA VAL A 201 0.86 12.60 5.66
C VAL A 201 1.63 13.76 5.01
N GLY A 202 1.72 13.79 3.68
CA GLY A 202 2.38 14.89 2.96
C GLY A 202 1.74 16.25 3.25
N MET A 203 0.40 16.32 3.25
CA MET A 203 -0.34 17.53 3.63
C MET A 203 -0.13 17.92 5.09
N LEU A 204 -0.20 16.95 5.99
CA LEU A 204 -0.03 17.20 7.43
C LEU A 204 1.36 17.76 7.74
N VAL A 205 2.40 17.20 7.14
CA VAL A 205 3.79 17.64 7.36
C VAL A 205 4.03 19.02 6.77
N ALA A 206 3.52 19.31 5.57
CA ALA A 206 3.58 20.65 5.00
C ALA A 206 2.91 21.70 5.89
N GLY A 207 1.84 21.29 6.60
CA GLY A 207 1.15 22.08 7.62
C GLY A 207 2.04 22.50 8.79
N CYS A 208 2.96 21.64 9.21
CA CYS A 208 3.75 21.81 10.43
C CYS A 208 5.16 22.38 10.20
N VAL A 209 5.71 22.25 8.99
CA VAL A 209 7.12 22.56 8.71
C VAL A 209 7.24 23.62 7.62
N GLY A 210 7.96 24.70 7.92
CA GLY A 210 8.14 25.84 7.01
C GLY A 210 9.24 25.67 5.96
N ASN A 211 10.24 24.80 6.21
CA ASN A 211 11.38 24.59 5.33
C ASN A 211 11.21 23.32 4.48
N ARG A 212 11.42 23.43 3.16
CA ARG A 212 11.26 22.34 2.19
C ARG A 212 12.08 21.09 2.51
N ASN A 213 13.34 21.25 2.92
CA ASN A 213 14.22 20.11 3.21
C ASN A 213 13.77 19.37 4.47
N ASP A 214 13.43 20.12 5.51
CA ASP A 214 12.92 19.55 6.76
C ASP A 214 11.58 18.84 6.54
N ALA A 215 10.70 19.41 5.72
CA ALA A 215 9.42 18.80 5.36
C ALA A 215 9.60 17.42 4.70
N ARG A 216 10.64 17.23 3.88
CA ARG A 216 10.96 15.91 3.29
C ARG A 216 11.37 14.91 4.36
N VAL A 217 12.28 15.30 5.26
CA VAL A 217 12.78 14.42 6.33
C VAL A 217 11.64 14.03 7.28
N TRP A 218 10.82 14.99 7.69
CA TRP A 218 9.66 14.76 8.54
C TRP A 218 8.60 13.88 7.87
N ALA A 219 8.38 14.03 6.55
CA ALA A 219 7.46 13.16 5.81
C ALA A 219 7.96 11.70 5.78
N VAL A 220 9.24 11.47 5.53
CA VAL A 220 9.83 10.12 5.60
C VAL A 220 9.67 9.55 6.99
N ALA A 221 10.10 10.29 8.01
CA ALA A 221 10.05 9.86 9.40
C ALA A 221 8.63 9.49 9.81
N LEU A 222 7.64 10.35 9.53
CA LEU A 222 6.25 10.11 9.90
C LEU A 222 5.65 8.90 9.17
N VAL A 223 5.90 8.75 7.85
CA VAL A 223 5.44 7.56 7.11
C VAL A 223 6.06 6.29 7.69
N MET A 224 7.37 6.28 7.95
CA MET A 224 8.07 5.11 8.49
C MET A 224 7.55 4.75 9.88
N THR A 225 7.43 5.73 10.78
CA THR A 225 6.91 5.50 12.14
C THR A 225 5.50 4.95 12.11
N LEU A 226 4.61 5.51 11.28
CA LEU A 226 3.24 5.00 11.14
C LEU A 226 3.21 3.59 10.55
N GLN A 227 4.10 3.26 9.60
CA GLN A 227 4.20 1.91 9.05
C GLN A 227 4.68 0.90 10.10
N VAL A 228 5.74 1.22 10.84
CA VAL A 228 6.27 0.36 11.91
C VAL A 228 5.20 0.14 12.97
N LEU A 229 4.56 1.20 13.47
CA LEU A 229 3.51 1.09 14.48
C LEU A 229 2.34 0.23 13.99
N LEU A 230 1.86 0.46 12.77
CA LEU A 230 0.77 -0.32 12.19
C LEU A 230 1.11 -1.80 12.06
N TYR A 231 2.31 -2.13 11.57
CA TYR A 231 2.71 -3.52 11.41
C TYR A 231 2.98 -4.23 12.73
N THR A 232 3.57 -3.54 13.71
CA THR A 232 3.72 -4.07 15.06
C THR A 232 2.36 -4.39 15.66
N LEU A 233 1.38 -3.49 15.51
CA LEU A 233 0.01 -3.72 15.99
C LEU A 233 -0.65 -4.92 15.29
N ILE A 234 -0.52 -5.01 13.96
CA ILE A 234 -1.03 -6.16 13.19
C ILE A 234 -0.40 -7.46 13.69
N ALA A 235 0.93 -7.48 13.89
CA ALA A 235 1.63 -8.67 14.37
C ALA A 235 1.12 -9.11 15.76
N ILE A 236 0.96 -8.18 16.69
CA ILE A 236 0.40 -8.46 18.03
C ILE A 236 -0.99 -9.08 17.91
N VAL A 237 -1.87 -8.50 17.09
CA VAL A 237 -3.25 -9.01 16.92
C VAL A 237 -3.26 -10.39 16.27
N VAL A 238 -2.42 -10.64 15.27
CA VAL A 238 -2.33 -11.96 14.62
C VAL A 238 -1.81 -13.02 15.58
N ILE A 239 -0.79 -12.71 16.40
CA ILE A 239 -0.28 -13.63 17.43
C ILE A 239 -1.37 -13.92 18.46
N ALA A 240 -2.09 -12.90 18.93
CA ALA A 240 -3.20 -13.07 19.88
C ALA A 240 -4.32 -13.95 19.30
N LEU A 241 -4.70 -13.73 18.03
CA LEU A 241 -5.68 -14.57 17.35
C LEU A 241 -5.21 -16.03 17.25
N LEU A 242 -3.95 -16.25 16.87
CA LEU A 242 -3.39 -17.60 16.78
C LEU A 242 -3.45 -18.31 18.13
N GLN A 243 -3.13 -17.62 19.23
CA GLN A 243 -3.22 -18.15 20.58
C GLN A 243 -4.67 -18.49 20.99
N ILE A 244 -5.66 -17.68 20.60
CA ILE A 244 -7.07 -17.99 20.82
C ILE A 244 -7.48 -19.26 20.06
N TYR A 245 -7.04 -19.41 18.81
CA TYR A 245 -7.36 -20.60 18.01
C TYR A 245 -6.75 -21.88 18.60
N THR A 246 -5.50 -21.82 19.06
CA THR A 246 -4.83 -22.99 19.65
C THR A 246 -5.41 -23.37 21.01
N THR A 247 -5.84 -22.41 21.83
CA THR A 247 -6.45 -22.68 23.14
C THR A 247 -7.83 -23.32 23.04
N VAL A 248 -8.63 -22.93 22.03
CA VAL A 248 -9.98 -23.49 21.80
C VAL A 248 -9.95 -24.86 21.10
N LYS A 249 -8.76 -25.36 20.71
CA LYS A 249 -8.57 -26.63 19.98
C LYS A 249 -9.44 -26.73 18.72
N VAL A 250 -9.52 -25.62 17.99
CA VAL A 250 -10.26 -25.55 16.72
C VAL A 250 -9.55 -26.43 15.67
N SER A 251 -10.31 -27.06 14.78
CA SER A 251 -9.75 -27.86 13.68
C SER A 251 -8.76 -27.03 12.84
N ASP A 252 -7.60 -27.62 12.51
CA ASP A 252 -6.55 -26.99 11.70
C ASP A 252 -7.06 -26.44 10.36
N THR A 253 -8.05 -27.13 9.79
CA THR A 253 -8.69 -26.71 8.54
C THR A 253 -9.41 -25.38 8.69
N PHE A 254 -10.17 -25.24 9.78
CA PHE A 254 -10.93 -24.04 10.05
C PHE A 254 -9.96 -22.88 10.30
N ILE A 255 -8.88 -23.12 11.05
CA ILE A 255 -7.82 -22.12 11.29
C ILE A 255 -7.21 -21.65 9.96
N ALA A 256 -6.87 -22.59 9.07
CA ALA A 256 -6.28 -22.27 7.76
C ALA A 256 -7.17 -21.38 6.89
N LEU A 257 -8.49 -21.50 7.02
CA LEU A 257 -9.48 -20.72 6.26
C LEU A 257 -9.80 -19.38 6.91
N THR A 258 -10.04 -19.37 8.22
CA THR A 258 -10.51 -18.15 8.91
C THR A 258 -9.39 -17.19 9.24
N LEU A 259 -8.17 -17.68 9.52
CA LEU A 259 -7.06 -16.82 9.94
C LEU A 259 -6.65 -15.80 8.85
N PRO A 260 -6.48 -16.16 7.56
CA PRO A 260 -6.16 -15.18 6.51
C PRO A 260 -7.27 -14.15 6.29
N MET A 261 -8.53 -14.57 6.36
CA MET A 261 -9.69 -13.69 6.20
C MET A 261 -9.77 -12.70 7.37
N ALA A 262 -9.66 -13.19 8.61
CA ALA A 262 -9.64 -12.38 9.82
C ALA A 262 -8.48 -11.39 9.82
N THR A 263 -7.28 -11.85 9.43
CA THR A 263 -6.09 -10.98 9.33
C THR A 263 -6.32 -9.87 8.30
N THR A 264 -6.82 -10.20 7.12
CA THR A 264 -7.10 -9.20 6.06
C THR A 264 -8.15 -8.18 6.53
N ALA A 265 -9.21 -8.64 7.18
CA ALA A 265 -10.25 -7.78 7.75
C ALA A 265 -9.67 -6.84 8.81
N ILE A 266 -8.89 -7.35 9.76
CA ILE A 266 -8.27 -6.55 10.84
C ILE A 266 -7.32 -5.51 10.27
N VAL A 267 -6.46 -5.89 9.31
CA VAL A 267 -5.56 -4.95 8.65
C VAL A 267 -6.35 -3.83 7.97
N SER A 268 -7.44 -4.18 7.26
CA SER A 268 -8.26 -3.20 6.56
C SER A 268 -8.92 -2.19 7.51
N LEU A 269 -9.36 -2.67 8.69
CA LEU A 269 -9.97 -1.86 9.73
C LEU A 269 -8.95 -0.93 10.40
N LEU A 270 -7.79 -1.46 10.79
CA LEU A 270 -6.72 -0.66 11.39
C LEU A 270 -6.24 0.46 10.45
N ARG A 271 -6.18 0.18 9.14
CA ARG A 271 -5.83 1.18 8.14
C ARG A 271 -6.91 2.22 7.89
N GLU A 272 -8.17 1.82 7.84
CA GLU A 272 -9.30 2.76 7.77
C GLU A 272 -9.28 3.68 8.99
N LEU A 273 -9.00 3.15 10.18
CA LEU A 273 -8.84 3.94 11.40
C LEU A 273 -7.68 4.93 11.29
N LEU A 274 -6.51 4.48 10.82
CA LEU A 274 -5.35 5.34 10.59
C LEU A 274 -5.68 6.49 9.62
N ILE A 275 -6.34 6.20 8.49
CA ILE A 275 -6.76 7.21 7.50
C ILE A 275 -7.73 8.21 8.13
N ARG A 276 -8.70 7.74 8.93
CA ARG A 276 -9.64 8.61 9.65
C ARG A 276 -8.91 9.56 10.61
N ILE A 277 -7.94 9.05 11.36
CA ILE A 277 -7.13 9.84 12.29
C ILE A 277 -6.34 10.90 11.51
N LEU A 278 -5.60 10.49 10.48
CA LEU A 278 -4.82 11.40 9.64
C LEU A 278 -5.70 12.47 8.99
N TYR A 279 -6.85 12.08 8.43
CA TYR A 279 -7.80 13.01 7.82
C TYR A 279 -8.31 14.04 8.81
N ARG A 280 -8.70 13.61 10.02
CA ARG A 280 -9.13 14.53 11.09
C ARG A 280 -7.99 15.46 11.50
N SER A 281 -6.77 14.94 11.66
CA SER A 281 -5.61 15.77 12.00
C SER A 281 -5.27 16.80 10.94
N VAL A 282 -5.42 16.47 9.65
CA VAL A 282 -5.28 17.44 8.56
C VAL A 282 -6.37 18.49 8.69
N MET A 283 -7.64 18.10 8.79
CA MET A 283 -8.75 19.04 8.85
C MET A 283 -8.70 19.98 10.06
N THR A 284 -8.35 19.49 11.26
CA THR A 284 -8.21 20.35 12.44
C THR A 284 -7.07 21.35 12.30
N ARG A 285 -5.98 20.97 11.61
CA ARG A 285 -4.87 21.88 11.35
C ARG A 285 -5.22 22.96 10.34
N LEU A 286 -5.93 22.62 9.26
CA LEU A 286 -6.35 23.63 8.27
C LEU A 286 -7.42 24.58 8.85
N ALA A 287 -8.35 24.06 9.66
CA ALA A 287 -9.36 24.89 10.31
C ALA A 287 -8.77 25.87 11.33
N GLY A 288 -7.73 25.46 12.07
CA GLY A 288 -7.09 26.30 13.09
C GLY A 288 -6.27 27.48 12.54
N ILE A 289 -6.05 27.56 11.22
CA ILE A 289 -5.32 28.67 10.58
C ILE A 289 -6.26 29.85 10.27
N GLN A 290 -7.58 29.67 10.35
CA GLN A 290 -8.58 30.69 10.01
C GLN A 290 -9.02 31.58 11.20
N GLY A 291 -8.44 31.41 12.39
CA GLY A 291 -8.75 32.21 13.59
C GLY A 291 -7.50 32.88 14.15
#